data_AF-A0ABD2LBD9-F1
#
_entry.id   AF-A0ABD2LBD9-F1
#
_cell.length_a   1.000
_cell.length_b   1.000
_cell.length_c   1.000
_cell.angle_alpha   90.00
_cell.angle_beta   90.00
_cell.angle_gamma   90.00
#
_symmetry.space_group_name_H-M   'P 1'
#
loop_
_entity.id
_entity.type
_entity.pdbx_description
1 polymer ?
#
loop_
_entity_poly.entity_id
_entity_poly.type
_entity_poly.pdbx_seq_one_letter_code
_entity_poly.pdbx_strand_id
1 'polypeptide(L)'
;MSALVKSEAFLQIDQDLLCEILERDQLRISEIEIWNAALHWADEQCRQNDIECSADNRGKMLDKVLPNIRFPLIPKEDFTKSVENLSCKSSATLRIVSQKNGTEDLIGKFNDHIFKDLIGFGFPNSISFAELLDPSKGFYNKNEDKVKLAIDVIVDEPKTEKIISDPNKSNGTISMEIEKLSEFAREIIWSERKSETVTYVKGMPWKILADITTKNENTDEKWLSFFLLCDCSEKDGNWSRKCSGTLRIVSQKNDVGDFKEELSGKKVFNSESNSFGWNNFISFAELMDPSKGLYNKDEDKVTLAIDFTCE
;
A
#
# COMPACT_ATOMS: atom_id res chain seq x y z
N MET A 1 32.64 24.44 6.53
CA MET A 1 32.15 23.33 5.67
C MET A 1 30.62 23.24 5.62
N SER A 2 29.85 23.48 6.70
CA SER A 2 28.37 23.62 6.62
C SER A 2 27.90 24.68 5.60
N ALA A 3 28.69 25.72 5.33
CA ALA A 3 28.39 26.71 4.27
C ALA A 3 28.49 26.16 2.83
N LEU A 4 29.23 25.08 2.60
CA LEU A 4 29.41 24.50 1.26
C LEU A 4 28.10 23.84 0.79
N VAL A 5 27.53 22.96 1.61
CA VAL A 5 26.27 22.24 1.33
C VAL A 5 25.03 23.14 1.37
N LYS A 6 25.17 24.39 1.84
CA LYS A 6 24.13 25.42 1.86
C LYS A 6 24.27 26.45 0.74
N SER A 7 25.28 26.33 -0.12
CA SER A 7 25.54 27.29 -1.20
C SER A 7 24.70 26.97 -2.45
N GLU A 8 24.29 28.00 -3.19
CA GLU A 8 23.62 27.80 -4.49
C GLU A 8 24.50 27.04 -5.49
N ALA A 9 25.82 27.20 -5.40
CA ALA A 9 26.79 26.46 -6.21
C ALA A 9 26.72 24.94 -5.99
N PHE A 10 26.36 24.50 -4.77
CA PHE A 10 26.15 23.08 -4.47
C PHE A 10 24.93 22.51 -5.20
N LEU A 11 23.91 23.31 -5.49
CA LEU A 11 22.71 22.85 -6.21
C LEU A 11 22.98 22.61 -7.70
N GLN A 12 24.08 23.13 -8.23
CA GLN A 12 24.45 23.08 -9.65
C GLN A 12 25.49 21.99 -9.97
N ILE A 13 25.95 21.23 -8.97
CA ILE A 13 26.90 20.14 -9.20
C ILE A 13 26.18 18.92 -9.79
N ASP A 14 26.91 18.12 -10.56
CA ASP A 14 26.38 16.84 -11.05
C ASP A 14 26.32 15.78 -9.94
N GLN A 15 25.58 14.72 -10.20
CA GLN A 15 25.32 13.64 -9.25
C GLN A 15 26.59 12.88 -8.85
N ASP A 16 27.55 12.72 -9.76
CA ASP A 16 28.78 11.98 -9.50
C ASP A 16 29.69 12.79 -8.55
N LEU A 17 29.79 14.11 -8.75
CA LEU A 17 30.50 15.02 -7.86
C LEU A 17 29.84 15.12 -6.47
N LEU A 18 28.50 15.06 -6.42
CA LEU A 18 27.78 14.96 -5.15
C LEU A 18 28.18 13.69 -4.40
N CYS A 19 28.19 12.52 -5.06
CA CYS A 19 28.66 11.26 -4.46
C CYS A 19 30.11 11.37 -3.94
N GLU A 20 31.03 11.89 -4.75
CA GLU A 20 32.43 12.08 -4.34
C GLU A 20 32.59 12.99 -3.12
N ILE A 21 31.73 14.00 -2.98
CA ILE A 21 31.73 14.85 -1.79
C ILE A 21 31.29 14.03 -0.58
N LEU A 22 30.18 13.30 -0.67
CA LEU A 22 29.59 12.56 0.45
C LEU A 22 30.44 11.35 0.90
N GLU A 23 31.22 10.73 0.02
CA GLU A 23 32.13 9.63 0.37
C GLU A 23 33.29 10.07 1.29
N ARG A 24 33.55 11.36 1.43
CA ARG A 24 34.68 11.87 2.22
C ARG A 24 34.38 11.85 3.73
N ASP A 25 35.03 10.95 4.46
CA ASP A 25 34.97 10.84 5.93
C ASP A 25 35.39 12.10 6.71
N GLN A 26 36.05 13.06 6.05
CA GLN A 26 36.54 14.28 6.69
C GLN A 26 35.53 15.44 6.68
N LEU A 27 34.33 15.22 6.13
CA LEU A 27 33.26 16.20 6.19
C LEU A 27 32.82 16.41 7.65
N ARG A 28 33.17 17.58 8.21
CA ARG A 28 32.65 18.03 9.52
C ARG A 28 31.24 18.58 9.37
N ILE A 29 30.32 17.76 8.87
CA ILE A 29 28.90 18.07 8.64
C ILE A 29 28.09 16.92 9.24
N SER A 30 26.99 17.24 9.91
CA SER A 30 26.12 16.22 10.47
C SER A 30 25.37 15.47 9.36
N GLU A 31 25.07 14.20 9.58
CA GLU A 31 24.39 13.37 8.59
C GLU A 31 22.99 13.92 8.22
N ILE A 32 22.33 14.59 9.17
CA ILE A 32 21.08 15.30 8.93
C ILE A 32 21.25 16.51 8.00
N GLU A 33 22.34 17.27 8.13
CA GLU A 33 22.63 18.39 7.23
C GLU A 33 22.99 17.89 5.81
N ILE A 34 23.70 16.76 5.71
CA ILE A 34 23.97 16.08 4.45
C ILE A 34 22.66 15.66 3.78
N TRP A 35 21.77 15.01 4.54
CA TRP A 35 20.46 14.58 4.08
C TRP A 35 19.62 15.75 3.54
N ASN A 36 19.51 16.84 4.32
CA ASN A 36 18.75 18.01 3.90
C ASN A 36 19.34 18.67 2.65
N ALA A 37 20.68 18.74 2.54
CA ALA A 37 21.33 19.29 1.36
C ALA A 37 21.10 18.43 0.12
N ALA A 38 21.14 17.10 0.24
CA ALA A 38 20.82 16.17 -0.84
C ALA A 38 19.37 16.31 -1.29
N LEU A 39 18.42 16.44 -0.35
CA LEU A 39 17.01 16.72 -0.68
C LEU A 39 16.84 18.04 -1.44
N HIS A 40 17.49 19.12 -1.00
CA HIS A 40 17.45 20.40 -1.70
C HIS A 40 18.06 20.34 -3.10
N TRP A 41 19.16 19.59 -3.26
CA TRP A 41 19.75 19.31 -4.56
C TRP A 41 18.77 18.55 -5.46
N ALA A 42 18.11 17.51 -4.94
CA ALA A 42 17.13 16.72 -5.70
C ALA A 42 15.91 17.54 -6.14
N ASP A 43 15.41 18.43 -5.27
CA ASP A 43 14.36 19.40 -5.61
C ASP A 43 14.77 20.28 -6.79
N GLU A 44 16.00 20.81 -6.75
CA GLU A 44 16.51 21.65 -7.83
C GLU A 44 16.66 20.86 -9.14
N GLN A 45 17.16 19.62 -9.08
CA GLN A 45 17.23 18.76 -10.26
C GLN A 45 15.83 18.46 -10.82
N CYS A 46 14.81 18.27 -9.98
CA CYS A 46 13.43 18.11 -10.44
C CYS A 46 12.93 19.37 -11.17
N ARG A 47 13.17 20.57 -10.61
CA ARG A 47 12.80 21.84 -11.25
C ARG A 47 13.51 22.06 -12.59
N GLN A 48 14.80 21.74 -12.67
CA GLN A 48 15.57 21.86 -13.91
C GLN A 48 15.07 20.93 -15.02
N ASN A 49 14.49 19.78 -14.64
CA ASN A 49 13.89 18.81 -15.56
C ASN A 49 12.37 19.04 -15.80
N ASP A 50 11.80 20.13 -15.27
CA ASP A 50 10.36 20.47 -15.37
C ASP A 50 9.44 19.33 -14.87
N ILE A 51 9.86 18.64 -13.82
CA ILE A 51 9.08 17.60 -13.14
C ILE A 51 8.74 18.03 -11.71
N GLU A 52 7.60 17.54 -11.22
CA GLU A 52 7.14 17.81 -9.86
C GLU A 52 8.16 17.30 -8.82
N CYS A 53 8.41 18.10 -7.77
CA CYS A 53 9.22 17.74 -6.61
C CYS A 53 8.49 16.75 -5.68
N SER A 54 8.06 15.60 -6.22
CA SER A 54 7.43 14.51 -5.47
C SER A 54 8.50 13.62 -4.82
N ALA A 55 8.11 12.84 -3.80
CA ALA A 55 9.01 11.90 -3.13
C ALA A 55 9.63 10.88 -4.11
N ASP A 56 8.83 10.37 -5.05
CA ASP A 56 9.29 9.41 -6.06
C ASP A 56 10.32 10.04 -7.00
N ASN A 57 10.10 11.29 -7.44
CA ASN A 57 11.03 11.99 -8.33
C ASN A 57 12.33 12.35 -7.60
N ARG A 58 12.27 12.79 -6.34
CA ARG A 58 13.47 12.99 -5.50
C ARG A 58 14.25 11.69 -5.32
N GLY A 59 13.56 10.59 -5.06
CA GLY A 59 14.15 9.26 -4.93
C GLY A 59 14.93 8.85 -6.18
N LYS A 60 14.36 9.10 -7.37
CA LYS A 60 15.06 8.88 -8.65
C LYS A 60 16.30 9.75 -8.81
N MET A 61 16.22 11.04 -8.45
CA MET A 61 17.39 11.94 -8.53
C MET A 61 18.52 11.53 -7.58
N LEU A 62 18.17 10.94 -6.43
CA LEU A 62 19.13 10.57 -5.38
C LEU A 62 19.59 9.11 -5.43
N ASP A 63 19.22 8.34 -6.46
CA ASP A 63 19.45 6.89 -6.52
C ASP A 63 20.91 6.48 -6.23
N LYS A 64 21.89 7.18 -6.80
CA LYS A 64 23.32 6.96 -6.55
C LYS A 64 23.85 7.63 -5.29
N VAL A 65 23.15 8.64 -4.80
CA VAL A 65 23.56 9.47 -3.64
C VAL A 65 23.18 8.78 -2.34
N LEU A 66 22.01 8.13 -2.29
CA LEU A 66 21.45 7.46 -1.11
C LEU A 66 22.40 6.46 -0.42
N PRO A 67 23.15 5.59 -1.14
CA PRO A 67 24.10 4.67 -0.53
C PRO A 67 25.24 5.35 0.25
N ASN A 68 25.52 6.62 -0.06
CA ASN A 68 26.58 7.40 0.58
C ASN A 68 26.12 8.12 1.86
N ILE A 69 24.81 8.12 2.15
CA ILE A 69 24.22 8.74 3.34
C ILE A 69 24.05 7.68 4.44
N ARG A 70 24.63 7.96 5.61
CA ARG A 70 24.67 7.05 6.77
C ARG A 70 23.46 7.25 7.66
N PHE A 71 22.26 6.96 7.15
CA PHE A 71 20.98 7.13 7.87
C PHE A 71 20.97 6.67 9.35
N PRO A 72 21.62 5.55 9.75
CA PRO A 72 21.70 5.15 11.17
C PRO A 72 22.38 6.17 12.11
N LEU A 73 23.15 7.12 11.57
CA LEU A 73 23.81 8.18 12.34
C LEU A 73 22.93 9.43 12.52
N ILE A 74 21.78 9.51 11.84
CA ILE A 74 20.82 10.60 12.02
C ILE A 74 20.03 10.34 13.33
N PRO A 75 19.97 11.30 14.27
CA PRO A 75 19.16 11.15 15.47
C PRO A 75 17.70 10.87 15.13
N LYS A 76 17.05 9.96 15.88
CA LYS A 76 15.65 9.55 15.65
C LYS A 76 14.70 10.75 15.50
N GLU A 77 14.84 11.75 16.35
CA GLU A 77 13.99 12.95 16.36
C GLU A 77 14.12 13.79 15.08
N ASP A 78 15.33 13.86 14.52
CA ASP A 78 15.62 14.60 13.28
C ASP A 78 15.23 13.79 12.04
N PHE A 79 15.46 12.47 12.08
CA PHE A 79 15.04 11.56 11.04
C PHE A 79 13.52 11.60 10.86
N THR A 80 12.76 11.52 11.98
CA THR A 80 11.30 11.53 11.96
C THR A 80 10.73 12.80 11.32
N LYS A 81 11.35 13.97 11.57
CA LYS A 81 10.93 15.25 10.97
C LYS A 81 11.27 15.37 9.48
N SER A 82 12.27 14.63 9.01
CA SER A 82 12.81 14.78 7.65
C SER A 82 12.25 13.75 6.67
N VAL A 83 11.70 12.65 7.17
CA VAL A 83 11.10 11.55 6.39
C VAL A 83 9.75 11.94 5.77
N GLU A 84 9.14 13.06 6.16
CA GLU A 84 7.96 13.60 5.46
C GLU A 84 8.20 13.81 3.95
N ASN A 85 9.47 14.03 3.55
CA ASN A 85 9.88 14.30 2.18
C ASN A 85 10.27 13.07 1.34
N LEU A 86 10.34 11.89 1.97
CA LEU A 86 10.52 10.59 1.30
C LEU A 86 9.38 9.65 1.71
N SER A 87 8.31 9.61 0.93
CA SER A 87 7.42 8.46 0.95
C SER A 87 7.94 7.40 -0.02
N CYS A 88 8.38 6.25 0.48
CA CYS A 88 8.47 5.05 -0.34
C CYS A 88 7.23 4.21 -0.10
N LYS A 89 6.63 3.73 -1.20
CA LYS A 89 5.63 2.67 -1.14
C LYS A 89 6.38 1.40 -0.72
N SER A 90 5.94 0.79 0.36
CA SER A 90 6.50 -0.48 0.79
C SER A 90 5.40 -1.43 1.18
N SER A 91 5.70 -2.70 0.96
CA SER A 91 4.84 -3.80 1.32
C SER A 91 5.48 -4.52 2.51
N ALA A 92 4.68 -4.90 3.49
CA ALA A 92 5.15 -5.61 4.66
C ALA A 92 4.31 -6.86 4.88
N THR A 93 4.98 -7.99 5.07
CA THR A 93 4.35 -9.26 5.43
C THR A 93 4.68 -9.56 6.88
N LEU A 94 3.67 -9.56 7.75
CA LEU A 94 3.79 -9.97 9.14
C LEU A 94 3.33 -11.42 9.28
N ARG A 95 4.08 -12.22 10.04
CA ARG A 95 3.83 -13.65 10.19
C ARG A 95 3.88 -14.09 11.64
N ILE A 96 2.86 -14.81 12.08
CA ILE A 96 2.96 -15.70 13.24
C ILE A 96 3.42 -17.05 12.71
N VAL A 97 4.68 -17.36 12.98
CA VAL A 97 5.37 -18.49 12.36
C VAL A 97 4.86 -19.78 12.99
N SER A 98 4.37 -20.69 12.16
CA SER A 98 4.00 -22.01 12.58
C SER A 98 5.22 -22.79 13.07
N GLN A 99 5.09 -23.40 14.23
CA GLN A 99 6.13 -24.23 14.86
C GLN A 99 5.78 -25.72 14.78
N LYS A 100 4.75 -26.08 13.99
CA LYS A 100 4.24 -27.44 13.80
C LYS A 100 4.38 -27.85 12.34
N ASN A 101 4.91 -29.05 12.11
CA ASN A 101 5.10 -29.56 10.75
C ASN A 101 3.73 -29.72 10.03
N GLY A 102 3.63 -29.19 8.81
CA GLY A 102 2.40 -29.21 8.01
C GLY A 102 1.36 -28.16 8.37
N THR A 103 1.66 -27.21 9.27
CA THR A 103 0.83 -26.04 9.54
C THR A 103 1.45 -24.80 8.91
N GLU A 104 0.66 -24.03 8.16
CA GLU A 104 1.08 -22.79 7.50
C GLU A 104 1.23 -21.64 8.52
N ASP A 105 2.06 -20.66 8.19
CA ASP A 105 2.14 -19.41 8.95
C ASP A 105 0.80 -18.66 8.90
N LEU A 106 0.46 -17.96 9.98
CA LEU A 106 -0.61 -16.98 9.93
C LEU A 106 -0.03 -15.67 9.41
N ILE A 107 -0.48 -15.22 8.24
CA ILE A 107 0.12 -14.13 7.49
C ILE A 107 -0.83 -12.94 7.42
N GLY A 108 -0.31 -11.73 7.55
CA GLY A 108 -0.97 -10.51 7.07
C GLY A 108 -0.06 -9.68 6.22
N LYS A 109 -0.64 -9.03 5.20
CA LYS A 109 0.10 -8.24 4.23
C LYS A 109 -0.45 -6.83 4.12
N PHE A 110 0.45 -5.86 4.26
CA PHE A 110 0.23 -4.48 3.82
C PHE A 110 0.84 -4.34 2.43
N ASN A 111 0.09 -3.80 1.48
CA ASN A 111 0.60 -3.52 0.14
C ASN A 111 0.48 -2.02 -0.16
N ASP A 112 1.49 -1.46 -0.83
CA ASP A 112 1.46 -0.06 -1.29
C ASP A 112 1.17 0.92 -0.12
N HIS A 113 1.68 0.59 1.08
CA HIS A 113 1.45 1.39 2.27
C HIS A 113 2.52 2.46 2.37
N ILE A 114 2.09 3.68 2.69
CA ILE A 114 2.98 4.79 2.99
C ILE A 114 3.09 4.84 4.51
N PHE A 115 4.17 4.26 5.04
CA PHE A 115 4.48 4.30 6.47
C PHE A 115 4.89 5.73 6.88
N LYS A 116 3.89 6.59 7.06
CA LYS A 116 4.03 7.91 7.67
C LYS A 116 3.60 7.78 9.13
N ASP A 117 4.46 8.22 10.03
CA ASP A 117 4.35 8.16 11.50
C ASP A 117 4.81 6.84 12.14
N LEU A 118 5.82 6.93 13.04
CA LEU A 118 6.45 5.81 13.75
C LEU A 118 5.55 5.14 14.82
N ILE A 119 4.22 5.15 14.65
CA ILE A 119 3.26 4.62 15.62
C ILE A 119 2.80 3.24 15.14
N GLY A 120 3.00 2.24 16.01
CA GLY A 120 2.77 0.80 15.81
C GLY A 120 1.78 0.42 14.71
N PHE A 121 2.32 0.03 13.56
CA PHE A 121 1.57 -0.66 12.51
C PHE A 121 1.49 -2.15 12.81
N GLY A 122 0.34 -2.73 12.50
CA GLY A 122 0.06 -4.14 12.71
C GLY A 122 -1.42 -4.41 12.51
N PHE A 123 -1.81 -5.66 12.70
CA PHE A 123 -3.18 -6.11 12.50
C PHE A 123 -3.81 -6.30 13.89
N PRO A 124 -4.53 -5.31 14.44
CA PRO A 124 -5.14 -5.46 15.75
C PRO A 124 -6.10 -6.66 15.72
N ASN A 125 -6.14 -7.43 16.82
CA ASN A 125 -6.98 -8.63 16.94
C ASN A 125 -6.73 -9.70 15.85
N SER A 126 -5.48 -9.83 15.37
CA SER A 126 -5.07 -10.86 14.38
C SER A 126 -5.43 -12.30 14.78
N ILE A 127 -5.26 -12.61 16.07
CA ILE A 127 -5.48 -13.92 16.67
C ILE A 127 -5.80 -13.72 18.14
N SER A 128 -6.71 -14.52 18.68
CA SER A 128 -6.98 -14.50 20.12
C SER A 128 -5.84 -15.17 20.89
N PHE A 129 -5.59 -14.76 22.14
CA PHE A 129 -4.62 -15.48 22.99
C PHE A 129 -5.01 -16.94 23.25
N ALA A 130 -6.31 -17.24 23.31
CA ALA A 130 -6.79 -18.60 23.48
C ALA A 130 -6.37 -19.49 22.29
N GLU A 131 -6.47 -18.96 21.07
CA GLU A 131 -6.04 -19.65 19.86
C GLU A 131 -4.52 -19.67 19.71
N LEU A 132 -3.85 -18.55 19.99
CA LEU A 132 -2.39 -18.44 19.90
C LEU A 132 -1.69 -19.44 20.82
N LEU A 133 -2.20 -19.61 22.04
CA LEU A 133 -1.64 -20.49 23.06
C LEU A 133 -2.15 -21.94 22.99
N ASP A 134 -3.09 -22.25 22.09
CA ASP A 134 -3.52 -23.63 21.86
C ASP A 134 -2.42 -24.40 21.11
N PRO A 135 -1.77 -25.40 21.75
CA PRO A 135 -0.71 -26.17 21.10
C PRO A 135 -1.21 -26.95 19.87
N SER A 136 -2.52 -27.19 19.75
CA SER A 136 -3.11 -27.86 18.59
C SER A 136 -2.97 -27.02 17.32
N LYS A 137 -3.00 -25.69 17.45
CA LYS A 137 -2.92 -24.69 16.38
C LYS A 137 -1.50 -24.51 15.85
N GLY A 138 -0.48 -24.88 16.61
CA GLY A 138 0.91 -24.95 16.15
C GLY A 138 1.71 -23.64 16.22
N PHE A 139 1.11 -22.52 16.62
CA PHE A 139 1.80 -21.23 16.73
C PHE A 139 2.61 -21.06 18.03
N TYR A 140 2.21 -21.74 19.10
CA TYR A 140 2.87 -21.71 20.41
C TYR A 140 3.59 -23.02 20.71
N ASN A 141 4.89 -22.92 21.02
CA ASN A 141 5.69 -24.02 21.50
C ASN A 141 5.60 -24.08 23.03
N LYS A 142 4.75 -24.98 23.53
CA LYS A 142 4.54 -25.19 24.97
C LYS A 142 5.79 -25.67 25.72
N ASN A 143 6.70 -26.39 25.05
CA ASN A 143 7.91 -26.90 25.70
C ASN A 143 8.93 -25.77 25.96
N GLU A 144 8.96 -24.78 25.09
CA GLU A 144 9.87 -23.63 25.20
C GLU A 144 9.21 -22.37 25.77
N ASP A 145 7.89 -22.37 25.91
CA ASP A 145 7.06 -21.21 26.23
C ASP A 145 7.29 -20.03 25.26
N LYS A 146 7.23 -20.32 23.95
CA LYS A 146 7.57 -19.34 22.89
C LYS A 146 6.59 -19.31 21.73
N VAL A 147 6.39 -18.10 21.22
CA VAL A 147 5.81 -17.81 19.89
C VAL A 147 6.91 -17.23 19.02
N LYS A 148 6.90 -17.54 17.72
CA LYS A 148 7.81 -16.94 16.73
C LYS A 148 7.03 -15.95 15.87
N LEU A 149 7.55 -14.73 15.78
CA LEU A 149 7.03 -13.67 14.92
C LEU A 149 8.09 -13.31 13.89
N ALA A 150 7.69 -13.10 12.64
CA ALA A 150 8.56 -12.66 11.56
C ALA A 150 7.91 -11.50 10.81
N ILE A 151 8.75 -10.61 10.29
CA ILE A 151 8.34 -9.49 9.46
C ILE A 151 9.27 -9.45 8.26
N ASP A 152 8.71 -9.51 7.06
CA ASP A 152 9.43 -9.23 5.82
C ASP A 152 8.96 -7.88 5.28
N VAL A 153 9.88 -6.93 5.12
CA VAL A 153 9.60 -5.64 4.51
C VAL A 153 10.22 -5.62 3.14
N ILE A 154 9.39 -5.39 2.14
CA ILE A 154 9.80 -5.23 0.75
C ILE A 154 9.58 -3.75 0.42
N VAL A 155 10.67 -3.06 0.10
CA VAL A 155 10.56 -1.74 -0.53
C VAL A 155 10.11 -2.00 -1.95
N ASP A 156 8.90 -1.55 -2.29
CA ASP A 156 8.38 -1.77 -3.63
C ASP A 156 9.25 -0.98 -4.61
N GLU A 157 9.70 -1.62 -5.69
CA GLU A 157 10.29 -0.88 -6.80
C GLU A 157 9.27 0.16 -7.28
N PRO A 158 9.71 1.38 -7.68
CA PRO A 158 8.81 2.40 -8.19
C PRO A 158 8.13 1.90 -9.48
N LYS A 159 6.97 1.26 -9.32
CA LYS A 159 6.14 0.80 -10.43
C LYS A 159 5.57 2.04 -11.12
N THR A 160 5.83 2.17 -12.41
CA THR A 160 5.13 3.19 -13.21
C THR A 160 3.66 2.79 -13.27
N GLU A 161 2.78 3.57 -12.65
CA GLU A 161 1.35 3.28 -12.64
C GLU A 161 0.82 3.18 -14.08
N LYS A 162 0.12 2.09 -14.38
CA LYS A 162 -0.56 1.93 -15.67
C LYS A 162 -1.81 2.80 -15.67
N ILE A 163 -1.74 3.92 -16.37
CA ILE A 163 -2.87 4.85 -16.59
C ILE A 163 -3.72 4.33 -17.73
N ILE A 164 -5.02 4.10 -17.48
CA ILE A 164 -5.92 3.43 -18.45
C ILE A 164 -6.98 4.38 -19.06
N SER A 165 -7.01 5.67 -18.71
CA SER A 165 -8.09 6.55 -19.17
C SER A 165 -7.66 7.99 -19.48
N ASP A 166 -8.48 8.65 -20.32
CA ASP A 166 -8.46 10.09 -20.51
C ASP A 166 -8.96 10.79 -19.22
N PRO A 167 -8.14 11.65 -18.59
CA PRO A 167 -8.45 12.29 -17.31
C PRO A 167 -9.70 13.18 -17.34
N ASN A 168 -10.18 13.59 -18.52
CA ASN A 168 -11.37 14.42 -18.68
C ASN A 168 -12.69 13.63 -18.73
N LYS A 169 -12.63 12.29 -18.81
CA LYS A 169 -13.84 11.46 -18.79
C LYS A 169 -14.58 11.62 -17.47
N SER A 170 -15.91 11.58 -17.56
CA SER A 170 -16.80 11.57 -16.39
C SER A 170 -17.08 10.17 -15.87
N ASN A 171 -16.74 9.12 -16.61
CA ASN A 171 -16.89 7.73 -16.21
C ASN A 171 -15.58 6.96 -16.33
N GLY A 172 -15.51 5.84 -15.61
CA GLY A 172 -14.36 4.95 -15.60
C GLY A 172 -14.77 3.51 -15.28
N THR A 173 -13.93 2.59 -15.72
CA THR A 173 -14.01 1.17 -15.39
C THR A 173 -12.66 0.74 -14.86
N ILE A 174 -12.63 0.18 -13.65
CA ILE A 174 -11.42 -0.41 -13.06
C ILE A 174 -11.68 -1.90 -12.89
N SER A 175 -10.67 -2.72 -13.16
CA SER A 175 -10.69 -4.15 -12.87
C SER A 175 -9.40 -4.58 -12.19
N MET A 176 -9.50 -5.51 -11.25
CA MET A 176 -8.33 -6.18 -10.67
C MET A 176 -8.57 -7.68 -10.55
N GLU A 177 -7.50 -8.45 -10.70
CA GLU A 177 -7.50 -9.88 -10.40
C GLU A 177 -6.83 -10.09 -9.04
N ILE A 178 -7.46 -10.89 -8.18
CA ILE A 178 -6.85 -11.41 -6.96
C ILE A 178 -6.47 -12.85 -7.25
N GLU A 179 -5.18 -13.08 -7.48
CA GLU A 179 -4.59 -14.42 -7.58
C GLU A 179 -4.40 -15.03 -6.18
N LYS A 180 -4.28 -16.36 -6.13
CA LYS A 180 -4.12 -17.14 -4.90
C LYS A 180 -5.21 -16.80 -3.88
N LEU A 181 -6.46 -16.72 -4.35
CA LEU A 181 -7.60 -16.32 -3.52
C LEU A 181 -7.76 -17.23 -2.30
N SER A 182 -7.45 -18.51 -2.44
CA SER A 182 -7.50 -19.48 -1.36
C SER A 182 -6.47 -19.22 -0.26
N GLU A 183 -5.30 -18.66 -0.60
CA GLU A 183 -4.31 -18.16 0.37
C GLU A 183 -4.81 -16.85 0.98
N PHE A 184 -5.29 -15.92 0.15
CA PHE A 184 -5.82 -14.63 0.59
C PHE A 184 -6.91 -14.80 1.64
N ALA A 185 -7.89 -15.69 1.40
CA ALA A 185 -8.98 -15.98 2.35
C ALA A 185 -8.51 -16.48 3.73
N ARG A 186 -7.27 -16.99 3.84
CA ARG A 186 -6.68 -17.46 5.12
C ARG A 186 -5.85 -16.40 5.83
N GLU A 187 -5.42 -15.34 5.13
CA GLU A 187 -4.68 -14.23 5.72
C GLU A 187 -5.49 -13.54 6.82
N ILE A 188 -4.82 -12.84 7.73
CA ILE A 188 -5.48 -12.10 8.81
C ILE A 188 -6.30 -10.94 8.26
N ILE A 189 -7.30 -10.53 9.04
CA ILE A 189 -8.12 -9.35 8.74
C ILE A 189 -7.24 -8.12 8.50
N TRP A 190 -7.72 -7.18 7.69
CA TRP A 190 -7.00 -5.97 7.28
C TRP A 190 -5.81 -6.20 6.32
N SER A 191 -5.74 -7.38 5.69
CA SER A 191 -4.77 -7.67 4.62
C SER A 191 -5.17 -6.97 3.30
N GLU A 192 -4.92 -5.68 3.20
CA GLU A 192 -5.34 -4.86 2.07
C GLU A 192 -4.70 -5.28 0.72
N ARG A 193 -5.46 -5.10 -0.35
CA ARG A 193 -5.04 -5.21 -1.75
C ARG A 193 -5.58 -4.02 -2.52
N LYS A 194 -4.71 -3.36 -3.29
CA LYS A 194 -5.10 -2.29 -4.22
C LYS A 194 -4.89 -2.74 -5.67
N SER A 195 -5.72 -2.24 -6.58
CA SER A 195 -5.49 -2.47 -8.01
C SER A 195 -4.18 -1.82 -8.47
N GLU A 196 -3.38 -2.54 -9.27
CA GLU A 196 -2.15 -1.99 -9.85
C GLU A 196 -2.42 -0.85 -10.84
N THR A 197 -3.56 -0.91 -11.51
CA THR A 197 -3.97 0.06 -12.53
C THR A 197 -4.66 1.26 -11.90
N VAL A 198 -4.40 2.45 -12.43
CA VAL A 198 -5.07 3.69 -12.01
C VAL A 198 -5.94 4.20 -13.14
N THR A 199 -7.19 4.48 -12.81
CA THR A 199 -8.14 5.10 -13.73
C THR A 199 -8.34 6.55 -13.31
N TYR A 200 -8.01 7.49 -14.19
CA TYR A 200 -8.28 8.90 -13.96
C TYR A 200 -9.67 9.27 -14.47
N VAL A 201 -10.49 9.81 -13.57
CA VAL A 201 -11.83 10.34 -13.87
C VAL A 201 -11.95 11.69 -13.20
N LYS A 202 -12.31 12.72 -13.98
CA LYS A 202 -12.35 14.13 -13.53
C LYS A 202 -11.04 14.58 -12.87
N GLY A 203 -9.91 14.15 -13.44
CA GLY A 203 -8.56 14.45 -12.96
C GLY A 203 -8.15 13.78 -11.64
N MET A 204 -8.98 12.90 -11.07
CA MET A 204 -8.68 12.21 -9.80
C MET A 204 -8.25 10.76 -10.04
N PRO A 205 -7.30 10.21 -9.27
CA PRO A 205 -6.84 8.82 -9.40
C PRO A 205 -7.75 7.86 -8.64
N TRP A 206 -8.33 6.89 -9.35
CA TRP A 206 -9.21 5.88 -8.79
C TRP A 206 -8.62 4.48 -8.88
N LYS A 207 -8.78 3.71 -7.81
CA LYS A 207 -8.35 2.31 -7.65
C LYS A 207 -9.46 1.46 -7.03
N ILE A 208 -9.32 0.14 -7.15
CA ILE A 208 -10.04 -0.79 -6.29
C ILE A 208 -9.25 -0.98 -5.00
N LEU A 209 -9.96 -1.01 -3.88
CA LEU A 209 -9.45 -1.51 -2.59
C LEU A 209 -10.26 -2.75 -2.19
N ALA A 210 -9.56 -3.85 -1.94
CA ALA A 210 -10.11 -5.10 -1.43
C ALA A 210 -9.40 -5.50 -0.14
N ASP A 211 -10.12 -6.08 0.80
CA ASP A 211 -9.59 -6.43 2.12
C ASP A 211 -10.38 -7.58 2.76
N ILE A 212 -9.92 -8.11 3.89
CA ILE A 212 -10.52 -9.18 4.67
C ILE A 212 -11.07 -8.61 5.97
N THR A 213 -12.34 -8.91 6.23
CA THR A 213 -13.05 -8.53 7.45
C THR A 213 -13.77 -9.72 8.04
N THR A 214 -14.28 -9.53 9.25
CA THR A 214 -15.28 -10.43 9.86
C THR A 214 -16.51 -9.63 10.23
N LYS A 215 -17.68 -10.24 10.12
CA LYS A 215 -18.95 -9.56 10.44
C LYS A 215 -19.12 -9.34 11.94
N ASN A 216 -18.63 -10.28 12.74
CA ASN A 216 -18.61 -10.26 14.19
C ASN A 216 -17.28 -10.80 14.70
N GLU A 217 -16.79 -10.28 15.83
CA GLU A 217 -15.57 -10.78 16.50
C GLU A 217 -15.67 -12.25 16.95
N ASN A 218 -16.89 -12.78 17.08
CA ASN A 218 -17.17 -14.14 17.54
C ASN A 218 -17.34 -15.17 16.42
N THR A 219 -17.24 -14.77 15.15
CA THR A 219 -17.39 -15.67 14.01
C THR A 219 -16.10 -15.75 13.22
N ASP A 220 -15.64 -16.97 12.93
CA ASP A 220 -14.50 -17.21 12.04
C ASP A 220 -14.85 -17.01 10.55
N GLU A 221 -16.08 -16.63 10.24
CA GLU A 221 -16.50 -16.34 8.87
C GLU A 221 -15.84 -15.03 8.38
N LYS A 222 -14.91 -15.19 7.44
CA LYS A 222 -14.25 -14.08 6.77
C LYS A 222 -15.02 -13.63 5.54
N TRP A 223 -14.98 -12.33 5.31
CA TRP A 223 -15.68 -11.64 4.24
C TRP A 223 -14.68 -10.86 3.38
N LEU A 224 -14.95 -10.84 2.07
CA LEU A 224 -14.30 -9.92 1.16
C LEU A 224 -14.94 -8.55 1.34
N SER A 225 -14.12 -7.57 1.70
CA SER A 225 -14.46 -6.16 1.59
C SER A 225 -14.06 -5.63 0.23
N PHE A 226 -14.86 -4.73 -0.34
CA PHE A 226 -14.65 -4.24 -1.70
C PHE A 226 -15.13 -2.79 -1.84
N PHE A 227 -14.21 -1.90 -2.24
CA PHE A 227 -14.42 -0.46 -2.31
C PHE A 227 -13.87 0.15 -3.58
N LEU A 228 -14.52 1.23 -4.01
CA LEU A 228 -13.92 2.24 -4.87
C LEU A 228 -13.09 3.18 -3.98
N LEU A 229 -11.81 3.34 -4.31
CA LEU A 229 -10.85 4.19 -3.59
C LEU A 229 -10.40 5.34 -4.50
N CYS A 230 -10.45 6.56 -3.97
CA CYS A 230 -9.72 7.69 -4.53
C CYS A 230 -8.32 7.72 -3.89
N ASP A 231 -7.28 7.32 -4.64
CA ASP A 231 -5.91 7.19 -4.15
C ASP A 231 -5.14 8.51 -4.30
N CYS A 232 -5.78 9.62 -3.89
CA CYS A 232 -5.18 10.95 -3.94
C CYS A 232 -4.21 11.14 -2.77
N SER A 233 -2.97 11.54 -3.05
CA SER A 233 -1.92 11.78 -2.06
C SER A 233 -2.08 13.09 -1.29
N GLU A 234 -2.90 14.02 -1.76
CA GLU A 234 -3.11 15.33 -1.15
C GLU A 234 -4.16 15.26 -0.03
N LYS A 235 -3.69 15.17 1.23
CA LYS A 235 -4.56 15.21 2.42
C LYS A 235 -5.09 16.61 2.73
N ASP A 236 -4.42 17.67 2.28
CA ASP A 236 -4.76 19.07 2.57
C ASP A 236 -5.72 19.71 1.55
N GLY A 237 -6.12 18.98 0.51
CA GLY A 237 -6.95 19.54 -0.55
C GLY A 237 -8.41 19.70 -0.13
N ASN A 238 -8.99 20.89 -0.36
CA ASN A 238 -10.44 21.16 -0.40
C ASN A 238 -11.14 20.44 -1.57
N TRP A 239 -10.66 19.26 -1.96
CA TRP A 239 -11.23 18.50 -3.05
C TRP A 239 -12.45 17.74 -2.57
N SER A 240 -13.44 17.66 -3.46
CA SER A 240 -14.59 16.80 -3.27
C SER A 240 -15.05 16.32 -4.64
N ARG A 241 -15.48 15.05 -4.71
CA ARG A 241 -16.11 14.48 -5.90
C ARG A 241 -17.34 13.69 -5.52
N LYS A 242 -18.40 13.81 -6.34
CA LYS A 242 -19.60 13.01 -6.16
C LYS A 242 -19.60 11.89 -7.17
N CYS A 243 -19.51 10.65 -6.72
CA CYS A 243 -19.46 9.50 -7.60
C CYS A 243 -20.54 8.47 -7.28
N SER A 244 -21.02 7.80 -8.31
CA SER A 244 -21.90 6.64 -8.21
C SER A 244 -21.32 5.52 -9.07
N GLY A 245 -21.58 4.28 -8.73
CA GLY A 245 -21.05 3.16 -9.49
C GLY A 245 -21.59 1.82 -9.03
N THR A 246 -21.26 0.81 -9.81
CA THR A 246 -21.59 -0.58 -9.58
C THR A 246 -20.30 -1.35 -9.34
N LEU A 247 -20.22 -2.00 -8.18
CA LEU A 247 -19.13 -2.90 -7.83
C LEU A 247 -19.58 -4.32 -8.18
N ARG A 248 -18.72 -5.10 -8.84
CA ARG A 248 -19.06 -6.45 -9.29
C ARG A 248 -17.91 -7.44 -9.18
N ILE A 249 -18.26 -8.69 -8.91
CA ILE A 249 -17.42 -9.86 -9.08
C ILE A 249 -17.80 -10.48 -10.41
N VAL A 250 -16.82 -10.54 -11.32
CA VAL A 250 -17.04 -11.01 -12.68
C VAL A 250 -17.20 -12.51 -12.68
N SER A 251 -18.32 -12.98 -13.24
CA SER A 251 -18.60 -14.39 -13.36
C SER A 251 -17.61 -15.08 -14.30
N GLN A 252 -17.22 -16.30 -13.93
CA GLN A 252 -16.35 -17.16 -14.74
C GLN A 252 -17.16 -18.10 -15.66
N LYS A 253 -18.49 -18.07 -15.56
CA LYS A 253 -19.40 -18.90 -16.37
C LYS A 253 -20.29 -18.01 -17.23
N ASN A 254 -20.35 -18.28 -18.53
CA ASN A 254 -21.17 -17.50 -19.48
C ASN A 254 -22.67 -17.46 -19.13
N ASP A 255 -23.18 -18.50 -18.48
CA ASP A 255 -24.60 -18.61 -18.12
C ASP A 255 -24.94 -18.03 -16.74
N VAL A 256 -23.93 -17.60 -15.98
CA VAL A 256 -24.10 -16.98 -14.66
C VAL A 256 -23.71 -15.51 -14.77
N GLY A 257 -24.61 -14.60 -14.38
CA GLY A 257 -24.31 -13.17 -14.36
C GLY A 257 -23.36 -12.78 -13.23
N ASP A 258 -22.72 -11.63 -13.36
CA ASP A 258 -21.87 -11.05 -12.33
C ASP A 258 -22.64 -10.85 -11.01
N PHE A 259 -21.99 -11.12 -9.88
CA PHE A 259 -22.48 -10.70 -8.58
C PHE A 259 -22.17 -9.23 -8.40
N LYS A 260 -23.20 -8.37 -8.27
CA LYS A 260 -23.03 -6.92 -8.32
C LYS A 260 -23.90 -6.21 -7.30
N GLU A 261 -23.37 -5.11 -6.80
CA GLU A 261 -24.08 -4.19 -5.91
C GLU A 261 -23.83 -2.75 -6.37
N GLU A 262 -24.82 -1.89 -6.17
CA GLU A 262 -24.76 -0.48 -6.54
C GLU A 262 -24.54 0.39 -5.31
N LEU A 263 -23.63 1.37 -5.43
CA LEU A 263 -23.45 2.35 -4.37
C LEU A 263 -24.77 3.08 -4.12
N SER A 264 -25.16 3.19 -2.85
CA SER A 264 -26.42 3.83 -2.47
C SER A 264 -26.39 5.35 -2.73
N GLY A 265 -26.87 5.74 -3.90
CA GLY A 265 -26.83 7.11 -4.39
C GLY A 265 -25.40 7.59 -4.69
N LYS A 266 -25.26 8.91 -4.89
CA LYS A 266 -23.95 9.53 -5.10
C LYS A 266 -23.21 9.67 -3.78
N LYS A 267 -22.01 9.08 -3.72
CA LYS A 267 -21.08 9.17 -2.59
C LYS A 267 -20.15 10.35 -2.76
N VAL A 268 -19.89 11.06 -1.67
CA VAL A 268 -19.02 12.23 -1.63
C VAL A 268 -17.64 11.80 -1.17
N PHE A 269 -16.70 11.74 -2.11
CA PHE A 269 -15.30 11.46 -1.83
C PHE A 269 -14.56 12.75 -1.50
N ASN A 270 -13.73 12.73 -0.46
CA ASN A 270 -12.85 13.82 -0.02
C ASN A 270 -11.70 13.25 0.84
N SER A 271 -10.89 14.12 1.45
CA SER A 271 -9.77 13.70 2.31
C SER A 271 -10.18 12.97 3.60
N GLU A 272 -11.41 13.16 4.09
CA GLU A 272 -11.94 12.49 5.28
C GLU A 272 -12.58 11.12 4.96
N SER A 273 -13.10 10.97 3.74
CA SER A 273 -13.80 9.78 3.27
C SER A 273 -13.43 9.52 1.81
N ASN A 274 -12.27 8.92 1.60
CA ASN A 274 -11.70 8.70 0.26
C ASN A 274 -12.06 7.32 -0.33
N SER A 275 -12.83 6.49 0.37
CA SER A 275 -13.26 5.17 -0.12
C SER A 275 -14.72 4.87 0.24
N PHE A 276 -15.46 4.29 -0.70
CA PHE A 276 -16.85 3.83 -0.48
C PHE A 276 -17.09 2.46 -1.11
N GLY A 277 -17.89 1.64 -0.42
CA GLY A 277 -18.11 0.24 -0.77
C GLY A 277 -18.70 -0.53 0.41
N TRP A 278 -18.36 -1.82 0.52
CA TRP A 278 -18.87 -2.70 1.58
C TRP A 278 -17.73 -3.35 2.35
N ASN A 279 -17.80 -3.24 3.68
CA ASN A 279 -16.98 -4.03 4.58
C ASN A 279 -17.31 -5.53 4.54
N ASN A 280 -18.48 -5.92 4.05
CA ASN A 280 -18.90 -7.33 4.00
C ASN A 280 -19.64 -7.56 2.68
N PHE A 281 -18.90 -7.52 1.56
CA PHE A 281 -19.48 -7.58 0.21
C PHE A 281 -19.98 -9.00 -0.12
N ILE A 282 -19.15 -10.02 0.13
CA ILE A 282 -19.49 -11.44 -0.01
C ILE A 282 -18.63 -12.25 0.96
N SER A 283 -19.16 -13.34 1.52
CA SER A 283 -18.33 -14.24 2.34
C SER A 283 -17.39 -15.04 1.45
N PHE A 284 -16.19 -15.38 1.94
CA PHE A 284 -15.27 -16.22 1.16
C PHE A 284 -15.85 -17.61 0.91
N ALA A 285 -16.69 -18.12 1.82
CA ALA A 285 -17.40 -19.38 1.64
C ALA A 285 -18.37 -19.34 0.45
N GLU A 286 -19.13 -18.25 0.28
CA GLU A 286 -20.01 -18.07 -0.87
C GLU A 286 -19.22 -17.78 -2.15
N LEU A 287 -18.22 -16.91 -2.09
CA LEU A 287 -17.39 -16.54 -3.24
C LEU A 287 -16.72 -17.76 -3.89
N MET A 288 -16.19 -18.66 -3.05
CA MET A 288 -15.47 -19.85 -3.50
C MET A 288 -16.37 -21.06 -3.78
N ASP A 289 -17.69 -20.95 -3.61
CA ASP A 289 -18.63 -22.01 -3.95
C ASP A 289 -18.66 -22.25 -5.48
N PRO A 290 -18.27 -23.45 -5.97
CA PRO A 290 -18.28 -23.76 -7.39
C PRO A 290 -19.66 -23.60 -8.06
N SER A 291 -20.74 -23.69 -7.29
CA SER A 291 -22.10 -23.47 -7.79
C SER A 291 -22.34 -22.03 -8.24
N LYS A 292 -21.72 -21.06 -7.56
CA LYS A 292 -21.84 -19.62 -7.83
C LYS A 292 -21.09 -19.17 -9.07
N GLY A 293 -20.03 -19.89 -9.46
CA GLY A 293 -19.27 -19.59 -10.68
C GLY A 293 -18.50 -18.27 -10.66
N LEU A 294 -18.31 -17.66 -9.48
CA LEU A 294 -17.61 -16.38 -9.32
C LEU A 294 -16.09 -16.53 -9.16
N TYR A 295 -15.63 -17.73 -8.79
CA TYR A 295 -14.23 -18.06 -8.52
C TYR A 295 -13.70 -19.07 -9.55
N ASN A 296 -12.55 -18.77 -10.14
CA ASN A 296 -11.83 -19.69 -11.01
C ASN A 296 -10.94 -20.58 -10.14
N LYS A 297 -11.38 -21.82 -9.92
CA LYS A 297 -10.69 -22.79 -9.07
C LYS A 297 -9.37 -23.29 -9.65
N ASP A 298 -9.26 -23.37 -10.97
CA ASP A 298 -8.08 -23.93 -11.63
C ASP A 298 -6.91 -22.95 -11.59
N GLU A 299 -7.19 -21.64 -11.67
CA GLU A 299 -6.20 -20.57 -11.56
C GLU A 299 -6.11 -19.95 -10.15
N ASP A 300 -6.93 -20.42 -9.21
CA ASP A 300 -7.10 -19.85 -7.86
C ASP A 300 -7.27 -18.33 -7.88
N LYS A 301 -8.22 -17.82 -8.67
CA LYS A 301 -8.40 -16.37 -8.85
C LYS A 301 -9.85 -15.90 -8.90
N VAL A 302 -10.04 -14.62 -8.59
CA VAL A 302 -11.29 -13.87 -8.78
C VAL A 302 -11.01 -12.54 -9.46
N THR A 303 -11.94 -12.09 -10.29
CA THR A 303 -11.87 -10.78 -10.95
C THR A 303 -12.90 -9.83 -10.33
N LEU A 304 -12.42 -8.71 -9.79
CA LEU A 304 -13.22 -7.62 -9.28
C LEU A 304 -13.28 -6.51 -10.32
N ALA A 305 -14.43 -5.87 -10.50
CA ALA A 305 -14.57 -4.72 -11.39
C ALA A 305 -15.50 -3.66 -10.79
N ILE A 306 -15.22 -2.39 -11.12
CA ILE A 306 -16.06 -1.25 -10.76
C ILE A 306 -16.30 -0.41 -11.99
N ASP A 307 -17.56 -0.18 -12.31
CA ASP A 307 -18.01 0.78 -13.31
C ASP A 307 -18.59 1.99 -12.57
N PHE A 308 -18.03 3.18 -12.77
CA PHE A 308 -18.42 4.36 -11.99
C PHE A 308 -18.44 5.64 -12.82
N THR A 309 -19.13 6.65 -12.29
CA THR A 309 -19.25 8.00 -12.87
C THR A 309 -19.09 9.02 -11.77
N CYS A 310 -18.37 10.11 -12.05
CA CYS A 310 -18.11 11.20 -11.12
C CYS A 310 -18.50 12.56 -11.72
N GLU A 311 -18.98 13.43 -10.85
CA GLU A 311 -19.33 14.84 -11.09
C GLU A 311 -18.40 15.79 -10.33
#